data_AF-A0A957TSI0-F1
#
_entry.id   AF-A0A957TSI0-F1
#
_cell.length_a   1.000
_cell.length_b   1.000
_cell.length_c   1.000
_cell.angle_alpha   90.00
_cell.angle_beta   90.00
_cell.angle_gamma   90.00
#
_symmetry.space_group_name_H-M   'P 1'
#
loop_
_entity.id
_entity.type
_entity.pdbx_description
1 polymer ?
#
loop_
_entity_poly.entity_id
_entity_poly.type
_entity_poly.pdbx_seq_one_letter_code
_entity_poly.pdbx_strand_id
1 'polypeptide(L)' 'VYFAAWKKHIGLYPPLSANAEFKDEVAIYEGPKGNLQFPLDQPMPLELIRKIVEFRVQENLERAAAKRKSRQR' A
#
# COMPACT_ATOMS: atom_id res chain seq x y z
N VAL A 1 2.77 1.63 -7.34
CA VAL A 1 1.67 1.89 -6.38
C VAL A 1 0.55 2.54 -7.17
N TYR A 2 -0.69 2.11 -6.96
CA TYR A 2 -1.85 2.61 -7.68
C TYR A 2 -2.89 3.12 -6.69
N PHE A 3 -3.59 4.19 -7.04
CA PHE A 3 -4.70 4.72 -6.25
C PHE A 3 -5.88 5.02 -7.16
N ALA A 4 -7.08 4.98 -6.58
CA ALA A 4 -8.32 5.32 -7.26
C ALA A 4 -9.19 6.18 -6.35
N ALA A 5 -9.70 7.29 -6.87
CA ALA A 5 -10.65 8.12 -6.16
C ALA A 5 -12.07 7.59 -6.36
N TRP A 6 -12.77 7.32 -5.26
CA TRP A 6 -14.18 6.94 -5.25
C TRP A 6 -15.02 8.06 -4.63
N LYS A 7 -16.34 8.00 -4.82
CA LYS A 7 -17.27 9.03 -4.32
C LYS A 7 -17.22 9.23 -2.80
N LYS A 8 -16.82 8.21 -2.03
CA LYS A 8 -16.82 8.24 -0.55
C LYS A 8 -15.44 8.01 0.07
N HIS A 9 -14.47 7.53 -0.70
CA HIS A 9 -13.16 7.14 -0.20
C HIS A 9 -12.11 7.13 -1.31
N ILE A 10 -10.83 7.07 -0.96
CA ILE A 10 -9.73 6.82 -1.88
C ILE A 10 -9.23 5.40 -1.63
N GLY A 11 -9.19 4.59 -2.68
CA GLY A 11 -8.68 3.23 -2.65
C GLY A 11 -7.20 3.19 -3.02
N LEU A 12 -6.36 2.55 -2.21
CA LEU A 12 -4.93 2.32 -2.50
C LEU A 12 -4.64 0.83 -2.75
N TYR A 13 -3.85 0.56 -3.79
CA TYR A 13 -3.55 -0.78 -4.30
C TYR A 13 -2.05 -0.92 -4.66
N PRO A 14 -1.46 -2.13 -4.59
CA PRO A 14 -2.04 -3.40 -4.16
C PRO A 14 -2.11 -3.53 -2.62
N PRO A 15 -2.83 -4.54 -2.09
CA PRO A 15 -2.95 -4.78 -0.66
C PRO A 15 -1.59 -4.81 0.07
N LEU A 16 -1.55 -4.26 1.28
CA LEU A 16 -0.42 -4.36 2.21
C LEU A 16 -0.49 -5.68 2.97
N SER A 17 -0.53 -6.79 2.24
CA SER A 17 -0.73 -8.11 2.85
C SER A 17 0.49 -8.62 3.64
N ALA A 18 1.54 -7.82 3.86
CA ALA A 18 2.86 -8.36 4.18
C ALA A 18 3.60 -7.79 5.39
N ASN A 19 3.12 -6.75 6.11
CA ASN A 19 3.88 -6.24 7.26
C ASN A 19 3.02 -6.00 8.50
N ALA A 20 3.41 -6.66 9.59
CA ALA A 20 2.80 -6.56 10.90
C ALA A 20 2.95 -5.15 11.51
N GLU A 21 4.00 -4.41 11.15
CA GLU A 21 4.35 -3.13 11.78
C GLU A 21 3.33 -2.01 11.49
N PHE A 22 2.73 -2.03 10.31
CA PHE A 22 1.66 -1.09 9.95
C PHE A 22 0.27 -1.71 10.07
N LYS A 23 0.17 -2.97 10.51
CA LYS A 23 -1.08 -3.74 10.47
C LYS A 23 -2.15 -3.12 11.35
N ASP A 24 -1.79 -2.64 12.54
CA ASP A 24 -2.72 -1.93 13.43
C ASP A 24 -3.19 -0.59 12.86
N GLU A 25 -2.28 0.20 12.29
CA GLU A 25 -2.61 1.52 11.71
C GLU A 25 -3.45 1.37 10.43
N VAL A 26 -3.16 0.36 9.60
CA VAL A 26 -3.87 0.13 8.34
C VAL A 26 -5.12 -0.71 8.51
N ALA A 27 -5.30 -1.43 9.63
CA ALA A 27 -6.52 -2.20 9.94
C ALA A 27 -7.76 -1.29 9.97
N ILE A 28 -7.61 -0.06 10.45
CA ILE A 28 -8.69 0.95 10.47
C ILE A 28 -9.15 1.30 9.04
N TYR A 29 -8.23 1.21 8.08
CA TYR A 29 -8.47 1.51 6.67
C TYR A 29 -8.53 0.25 5.81
N GLU A 30 -8.51 -0.95 6.40
CA GLU A 30 -8.46 -2.21 5.65
C GLU A 30 -9.82 -2.50 5.03
N GLY A 31 -9.83 -2.56 3.70
CA GLY A 31 -10.97 -2.91 2.88
C GLY A 31 -11.09 -4.42 2.67
N PRO A 32 -12.24 -4.87 2.13
CA PRO A 32 -12.65 -6.28 2.07
C PRO A 32 -11.78 -7.19 1.18
N LYS A 33 -10.79 -6.63 0.45
CA LYS A 33 -9.82 -7.39 -0.37
C LYS A 33 -8.37 -7.02 -0.05
N GLY A 34 -8.10 -6.59 1.19
CA GLY A 34 -6.79 -6.12 1.67
C GLY A 34 -6.38 -4.76 1.09
N ASN A 35 -7.27 -4.11 0.35
CA ASN A 35 -7.06 -2.77 -0.20
C ASN A 35 -7.26 -1.72 0.88
N LEU A 36 -6.51 -0.61 0.85
CA LEU A 36 -6.73 0.45 1.83
C LEU A 36 -7.82 1.39 1.32
N GLN A 37 -8.82 1.66 2.14
CA GLN A 37 -9.90 2.59 1.89
C GLN A 37 -9.76 3.78 2.84
N PHE A 38 -9.35 4.92 2.30
CA PHE A 38 -9.24 6.16 3.05
C PHE A 38 -10.53 6.97 2.91
N PRO A 39 -11.34 7.14 3.97
CA PRO A 39 -12.55 7.93 3.89
C PRO A 39 -12.22 9.40 3.56
N LEU A 40 -13.03 10.01 2.68
CA LEU A 40 -12.87 11.43 2.32
C LEU A 40 -13.38 12.40 3.40
N ASP A 41 -14.14 11.87 4.36
CA ASP A 41 -14.77 12.63 5.46
C ASP A 41 -13.79 12.93 6.61
N GLN A 42 -12.61 12.32 6.59
CA GLN A 42 -11.61 12.43 7.64
C GLN A 42 -10.30 13.01 7.10
N PRO A 43 -9.50 13.67 7.96
CA PRO A 43 -8.16 14.11 7.58
C PRO A 43 -7.33 12.91 7.09
N MET A 44 -6.73 13.07 5.91
CA MET A 44 -5.91 12.01 5.32
C MET A 44 -4.64 11.77 6.15
N PRO A 45 -4.33 10.53 6.53
CA PRO A 45 -3.13 10.19 7.29
C PRO A 45 -1.91 10.16 6.35
N LEU A 46 -1.45 11.34 5.93
CA LEU A 46 -0.35 11.50 4.97
C LEU A 46 0.94 10.84 5.46
N GLU A 47 1.20 10.87 6.77
CA GLU A 47 2.37 10.20 7.36
C GLU A 47 2.32 8.68 7.19
N LEU A 48 1.15 8.08 7.43
CA LEU A 48 0.94 6.65 7.23
C LEU A 48 1.11 6.28 5.74
N ILE A 49 0.47 7.05 4.84
CA ILE A 49 0.57 6.85 3.39
C ILE A 49 2.04 6.95 2.94
N ARG A 50 2.79 7.93 3.46
CA ARG A 50 4.21 8.09 3.16
C ARG A 50 5.02 6.86 3.57
N LYS A 51 4.90 6.41 4.82
CA LYS A 51 5.62 5.21 5.32
C LYS A 51 5.31 3.99 4.46
N ILE A 52 4.04 3.80 4.10
CA ILE A 52 3.58 2.73 3.22
C ILE A 52 4.23 2.80 1.84
N VAL A 53 4.27 3.99 1.23
CA VAL A 53 4.83 4.19 -0.11
C VAL A 53 6.34 3.97 -0.10
N GLU A 54 7.06 4.49 0.90
CA GLU A 54 8.50 4.27 1.06
C GLU A 54 8.82 2.78 1.16
N PHE A 55 8.08 2.04 1.99
CA PHE A 55 8.20 0.59 2.07
C PHE A 55 7.95 -0.08 0.73
N ARG A 56 6.87 0.31 0.03
CA ARG A 56 6.53 -0.25 -1.30
C ARG A 56 7.61 0.00 -2.35
N VAL A 57 8.29 1.13 -2.29
CA VAL A 57 9.41 1.43 -3.18
C VAL A 57 10.54 0.44 -2.93
N GLN A 58 10.91 0.20 -1.66
CA GLN A 58 11.94 -0.78 -1.32
C GLN A 58 11.57 -2.19 -1.78
N GLU A 59 10.38 -2.69 -1.43
CA GLU A 59 9.91 -4.02 -1.85
C GLU A 59 9.90 -4.16 -3.38
N ASN A 60 9.48 -3.11 -4.10
CA ASN A 60 9.45 -3.14 -5.56
C ASN A 60 10.86 -3.16 -6.17
N LEU A 61 11.82 -2.45 -5.57
CA LEU A 61 13.22 -2.49 -5.98
C LEU A 61 13.82 -3.89 -5.77
N GLU A 62 13.56 -4.53 -4.63
CA GLU A 62 14.01 -5.89 -4.34
C GLU A 62 13.38 -6.91 -5.30
N ARG A 63 12.06 -6.82 -5.53
CA ARG A 63 11.35 -7.66 -6.50
C ARG A 63 11.89 -7.46 -7.92
N ALA A 64 12.19 -6.23 -8.32
CA ALA A 64 12.77 -5.93 -9.63
C ALA A 64 14.19 -6.53 -9.76
N ALA A 65 15.01 -6.45 -8.72
CA ALA A 65 16.34 -7.06 -8.69
C ALA A 65 16.26 -8.60 -8.78
N ALA A 66 15.33 -9.22 -8.05
CA ALA A 66 15.08 -10.65 -8.12
C ALA A 66 14.62 -11.10 -9.52
N LYS A 67 13.69 -10.34 -10.14
CA LYS A 67 13.22 -10.60 -11.52
C LYS A 67 14.33 -10.47 -12.55
N ARG A 68 15.27 -9.55 -12.35
CA ARG A 68 16.43 -9.38 -13.24
C ARG A 68 17.38 -10.57 -13.17
N LYS A 69 17.62 -11.13 -11.98
CA LYS A 69 18.43 -12.35 -11.80
C LYS A 69 17.80 -13.59 -12.44
N SER A 70 16.48 -13.75 -12.37
CA SER A 70 15.81 -14.91 -12.97
C SER A 70 15.74 -14.86 -14.50
N ARG A 71 15.80 -13.67 -15.10
CA ARG A 71 15.74 -13.47 -16.56
C ARG A 71 17.11 -13.55 -17.24
N GLN A 72 18.20 -13.54 -16.46
CA GLN A 72 19.58 -13.71 -16.94
C GLN A 72 20.12 -15.14 -16.75
N ARG A 73 19.32 -16.06 -16.22
CA ARG A 73 19.62 -17.49 -16.10
C ARG A 73 18.88 -18.29 -17.16
#